data_AF-A0A218V1L1-F1
#
_entry.id   AF-A0A218V1L1-F1
#
_cell.length_a   1.000
_cell.length_b   1.000
_cell.length_c   1.000
_cell.angle_alpha   90.00
_cell.angle_beta   90.00
_cell.angle_gamma   90.00
#
_symmetry.space_group_name_H-M   'P 1'
#
loop_
_entity.id
_entity.type
_entity.pdbx_description
1 polymer ?
#
loop_
_entity_poly.entity_id
_entity_poly.type
_entity_poly.pdbx_seq_one_letter_code
_entity_poly.pdbx_strand_id
1 'polypeptide(L)'
;MYDQTKVPPFVARDTLCAWQEKNHPWLELSDVHRETTENIRVTVIPFYMGMREAQNSHVYWWRYCIRLENLDSEVVQLRERHWRIFSLSGTLETVRGRGVVGREPVLSKEQPAFQYSSHVSLQASSGHMWGTFRFERPDGSHFDVRIPPFSLESNKDEKTPPSGLHW
;
A
#
# COMPACT_ATOMS: atom_id res chain seq x y z
N MET A 1 9.54 -13.28 24.62
CA MET A 1 9.88 -14.35 25.59
C MET A 1 8.57 -14.97 26.01
N TYR A 2 8.49 -16.30 26.02
CA TYR A 2 7.28 -16.97 26.48
C TYR A 2 7.18 -16.85 28.00
N ASP A 3 6.01 -16.45 28.51
CA ASP A 3 5.70 -16.31 29.92
C ASP A 3 4.24 -16.73 30.17
N GLN A 4 4.06 -17.85 30.85
CA GLN A 4 2.73 -18.44 31.14
C GLN A 4 1.87 -17.57 32.06
N THR A 5 2.47 -16.60 32.76
CA THR A 5 1.76 -15.73 33.69
C THR A 5 1.16 -14.49 33.01
N LYS A 6 1.44 -14.28 31.72
CA LYS A 6 1.01 -13.11 30.94
C LYS A 6 -0.06 -13.46 29.90
N VAL A 7 -0.86 -12.45 29.53
CA VAL A 7 -1.87 -12.55 28.46
C VAL A 7 -1.68 -11.35 27.51
N PRO A 8 -1.27 -11.55 26.24
CA PRO A 8 -0.82 -12.81 25.63
C PRO A 8 0.46 -13.37 26.29
N PRO A 9 0.73 -14.69 26.21
CA PRO A 9 1.83 -15.36 26.92
C PRO A 9 3.21 -15.11 26.27
N PHE A 10 3.34 -14.00 25.54
CA PHE A 10 4.56 -13.57 24.89
C PHE A 10 4.85 -12.13 25.29
N VAL A 11 5.98 -11.92 25.96
CA VAL A 11 6.48 -10.59 26.33
C VAL A 11 7.52 -10.14 25.31
N ALA A 12 7.54 -8.86 24.98
CA ALA A 12 8.58 -8.28 24.14
C ALA A 12 9.98 -8.52 24.77
N ARG A 13 10.95 -8.91 23.95
CA ARG A 13 12.37 -8.89 24.35
C ARG A 13 12.91 -7.48 24.12
N ASP A 14 14.03 -7.13 24.76
CA ASP A 14 14.72 -5.86 24.51
C ASP A 14 15.03 -5.64 23.01
N THR A 15 15.31 -6.72 22.26
CA THR A 15 15.49 -6.65 20.80
C THR A 15 14.23 -6.22 20.06
N LEU A 16 13.04 -6.65 20.51
CA LEU A 16 11.78 -6.21 19.92
C LEU A 16 11.45 -4.78 20.37
N CYS A 17 11.72 -4.42 21.63
CA CYS A 17 11.53 -3.06 22.11
C CYS A 17 12.41 -2.07 21.35
N ALA A 18 13.71 -2.35 21.21
CA ALA A 18 14.64 -1.53 20.44
C ALA A 18 14.28 -1.47 18.96
N TRP A 19 13.82 -2.59 18.38
CA TRP A 19 13.30 -2.57 17.01
C TRP A 19 12.03 -1.72 16.91
N GLN A 20 11.10 -1.83 17.86
CA GLN A 20 9.88 -1.04 17.87
C GLN A 20 10.22 0.45 18.01
N GLU A 21 11.04 0.87 18.96
CA GLU A 21 11.46 2.27 19.12
C GLU A 21 12.09 2.83 17.83
N LYS A 22 12.91 2.05 17.12
CA LYS A 22 13.53 2.47 15.86
C LYS A 22 12.53 2.58 14.70
N ASN A 23 11.54 1.68 14.63
CA ASN A 23 10.65 1.57 13.47
C ASN A 23 9.27 2.22 13.69
N HIS A 24 8.86 2.47 14.94
CA HIS A 24 7.55 3.03 15.28
C HIS A 24 7.27 4.35 14.58
N PRO A 25 8.19 5.33 14.51
CA PRO A 25 7.93 6.59 13.81
C PRO A 25 7.54 6.43 12.33
N TRP A 26 8.05 5.38 11.67
CA TRP A 26 7.85 5.09 10.26
C TRP A 26 6.73 4.07 10.00
N LEU A 27 6.34 3.34 11.05
CA LEU A 27 5.27 2.34 11.04
C LEU A 27 3.96 2.89 11.60
N GLU A 28 3.96 4.09 12.19
CA GLU A 28 2.73 4.79 12.51
C GLU A 28 1.88 4.87 11.24
N LEU A 29 0.71 4.23 11.32
CA LEU A 29 -0.30 4.28 10.30
C LEU A 29 -0.77 5.73 10.22
N SER A 30 -0.18 6.49 9.30
CA SER A 30 -0.56 7.88 9.11
C SER A 30 -2.01 7.96 8.67
N ASP A 31 -2.45 7.09 7.75
CA ASP A 31 -3.84 7.00 7.31
C ASP A 31 -4.21 5.61 6.74
N VAL A 32 -5.49 5.25 6.85
CA VAL A 32 -6.09 4.07 6.20
C VAL A 32 -7.23 4.54 5.31
N HIS A 33 -7.08 4.32 4.01
CA HIS A 33 -8.06 4.76 3.01
C HIS A 33 -8.90 3.58 2.55
N ARG A 34 -10.22 3.77 2.44
CA ARG A 34 -11.13 2.69 2.05
C ARG A 34 -12.28 3.20 1.22
N GLU A 35 -12.53 2.54 0.09
CA GLU A 35 -13.69 2.80 -0.78
C GLU A 35 -14.27 1.47 -1.27
N THR A 36 -15.57 1.45 -1.50
CA THR A 36 -16.28 0.30 -2.08
C THR A 36 -16.97 0.73 -3.35
N THR A 37 -16.75 -0.01 -4.43
CA THR A 37 -17.42 0.17 -5.73
C THR A 37 -17.86 -1.20 -6.21
N GLU A 38 -19.13 -1.35 -6.61
CA GLU A 38 -19.64 -2.62 -7.16
C GLU A 38 -19.35 -3.82 -6.24
N ASN A 39 -19.59 -3.65 -4.93
CA ASN A 39 -19.30 -4.63 -3.87
C ASN A 39 -17.82 -5.04 -3.71
N ILE A 40 -16.89 -4.42 -4.44
CA ILE A 40 -15.46 -4.61 -4.23
C ILE A 40 -14.93 -3.49 -3.34
N ARG A 41 -14.44 -3.86 -2.16
CA ARG A 41 -13.81 -2.95 -1.21
C ARG A 41 -12.31 -2.92 -1.43
N VAL A 42 -11.77 -1.73 -1.64
CA VAL A 42 -10.34 -1.46 -1.71
C VAL A 42 -9.93 -0.75 -0.42
N THR A 43 -8.99 -1.34 0.32
CA THR A 43 -8.33 -0.69 1.45
C THR A 43 -6.88 -0.42 1.09
N VAL A 44 -6.39 0.81 1.29
CA VAL A 44 -5.02 1.23 1.00
C VAL A 44 -4.37 1.77 2.26
N ILE A 45 -3.14 1.33 2.51
CA ILE A 45 -2.32 1.80 3.62
C ILE A 45 -0.93 2.15 3.08
N PRO A 46 -0.57 3.44 2.99
CA PRO A 46 0.77 3.88 2.63
C PRO A 46 1.71 3.80 3.84
N PHE A 47 2.99 3.56 3.57
CA PHE A 47 4.08 3.52 4.54
C PHE A 47 5.27 4.25 3.95
N TYR A 48 5.71 5.33 4.57
CA TYR A 48 6.94 6.00 4.19
C TYR A 48 8.14 5.11 4.51
N MET A 49 9.04 4.94 3.55
CA MET A 49 10.23 4.08 3.68
C MET A 49 11.54 4.87 3.80
N GLY A 50 11.46 6.20 3.76
CA GLY A 50 12.62 7.08 3.79
C GLY A 50 12.98 7.67 2.42
N MET A 51 14.10 8.38 2.40
CA MET A 51 14.61 9.10 1.24
C MET A 51 16.09 8.75 1.02
N ARG A 52 16.52 8.71 -0.24
CA ARG A 52 17.93 8.60 -0.62
C ARG A 52 18.32 9.81 -1.47
N GLU A 53 19.53 10.31 -1.23
CA GLU A 53 20.16 11.31 -2.08
C GLU A 53 20.81 10.64 -3.29
N ALA A 54 20.59 11.20 -4.49
CA ALA A 54 21.16 10.74 -5.74
C ALA A 54 21.62 11.95 -6.56
N GLN A 55 22.94 12.15 -6.67
CA GLN A 55 23.60 13.11 -7.58
C GLN A 55 22.85 14.46 -7.71
N ASN A 56 22.61 15.13 -6.57
CA ASN A 56 21.88 16.41 -6.42
C ASN A 56 20.34 16.34 -6.51
N SER A 57 19.74 15.17 -6.37
CA SER A 57 18.29 15.00 -6.22
C SER A 57 17.94 14.14 -5.01
N HIS A 58 16.72 14.29 -4.51
CA HIS A 58 16.18 13.45 -3.44
C HIS A 58 15.12 12.52 -4.04
N VAL A 59 15.23 11.22 -3.76
CA VAL A 59 14.21 10.23 -4.13
C VAL A 59 13.59 9.67 -2.86
N TYR A 60 12.29 9.90 -2.72
CA TYR A 60 11.48 9.47 -1.59
C TYR A 60 10.74 8.19 -1.95
N TRP A 61 10.66 7.24 -1.02
CA TRP A 61 10.07 5.92 -1.25
C TRP A 61 8.91 5.67 -0.31
N TRP A 62 7.82 5.10 -0.84
CA TRP A 62 6.71 4.59 -0.06
C TRP A 62 6.40 3.16 -0.48
N ARG A 63 6.09 2.32 0.50
CA ARG A 63 5.39 1.05 0.29
C ARG A 63 3.90 1.30 0.49
N TYR A 64 3.05 0.66 -0.28
CA TYR A 64 1.62 0.63 0.01
C TYR A 64 1.14 -0.80 0.13
N CYS A 65 0.24 -1.05 1.07
CA CYS A 65 -0.50 -2.29 1.19
C CYS A 65 -1.92 -2.07 0.65
N ILE A 66 -2.34 -2.92 -0.28
CA ILE A 66 -3.69 -2.88 -0.83
C ILE A 66 -4.38 -4.20 -0.56
N ARG A 67 -5.57 -4.10 0.02
CA ARG A 67 -6.48 -5.22 0.24
C ARG A 67 -7.73 -5.03 -0.63
N LEU A 68 -8.03 -6.03 -1.43
CA LEU A 68 -9.22 -6.16 -2.25
C LEU A 68 -10.13 -7.17 -1.57
N GLU A 69 -11.40 -6.84 -1.43
CA GLU A 69 -12.39 -7.73 -0.83
C GLU A 69 -13.65 -7.71 -1.69
N ASN A 70 -14.11 -8.88 -2.10
CA ASN A 70 -15.41 -9.07 -2.71
C ASN A 70 -16.43 -9.28 -1.59
N LEU A 71 -17.38 -8.34 -1.48
CA LEU A 71 -18.45 -8.35 -0.50
C LEU A 71 -19.71 -9.04 -1.04
N ASP A 72 -19.66 -9.52 -2.28
CA ASP A 72 -20.73 -10.26 -2.95
C ASP A 72 -20.33 -11.73 -3.16
N SER A 73 -21.29 -12.50 -3.69
CA SER A 73 -21.14 -13.89 -4.09
C SER A 73 -20.74 -14.08 -5.55
N GLU A 74 -20.94 -13.06 -6.40
CA GLU A 74 -20.54 -13.12 -7.81
C GLU A 74 -19.01 -13.19 -7.95
N VAL A 75 -18.53 -14.08 -8.80
CA VAL A 75 -17.10 -14.22 -9.07
C VAL A 75 -16.65 -13.04 -9.93
N VAL A 76 -15.51 -12.44 -9.58
CA VAL A 76 -14.88 -11.39 -10.39
C VAL A 76 -13.37 -11.60 -10.46
N GLN A 77 -12.73 -11.15 -11.53
CA GLN A 77 -11.27 -11.23 -11.68
C GLN A 77 -10.67 -9.86 -11.97
N LEU A 78 -9.64 -9.48 -11.22
CA LEU A 78 -8.88 -8.27 -11.52
C LEU A 78 -8.03 -8.48 -12.77
N ARG A 79 -8.18 -7.60 -13.75
CA ARG A 79 -7.47 -7.65 -15.04
C ARG A 79 -6.43 -6.55 -15.21
N GLU A 80 -6.77 -5.32 -14.85
CA GLU A 80 -5.91 -4.18 -15.12
C GLU A 80 -5.84 -3.26 -13.91
N ARG A 81 -4.69 -2.57 -13.79
CA ARG A 81 -4.51 -1.44 -12.88
C ARG A 81 -4.28 -0.18 -13.69
N HIS A 82 -4.84 0.92 -13.23
CA HIS A 82 -4.60 2.25 -13.76
C HIS A 82 -4.38 3.22 -12.61
N TRP A 83 -3.12 3.60 -12.40
CA TRP A 83 -2.69 4.53 -11.38
C TRP A 83 -2.51 5.93 -11.94
N ARG A 84 -2.85 6.92 -11.12
CA ARG A 84 -2.52 8.33 -11.29
C ARG A 84 -1.75 8.77 -10.05
N ILE A 85 -0.59 9.36 -10.29
CA ILE A 85 0.36 9.73 -9.24
C ILE A 85 0.70 11.19 -9.47
N PHE A 86 0.30 12.05 -8.53
CA PHE A 86 0.53 13.47 -8.61
C PHE A 86 1.51 13.88 -7.51
N SER A 87 2.68 14.38 -7.89
CA SER A 87 3.70 14.85 -6.95
C SER A 87 3.52 16.34 -6.63
N LEU A 88 4.05 16.76 -5.48
CA LEU A 88 4.08 18.18 -5.09
C LEU A 88 4.84 19.07 -6.10
N SER A 89 5.76 18.49 -6.89
CA SER A 89 6.45 19.21 -7.99
C SER A 89 5.52 19.58 -9.14
N GLY A 90 4.25 19.15 -9.13
CA GLY A 90 3.28 19.37 -10.19
C GLY A 90 3.32 18.30 -11.29
N THR A 91 4.10 17.23 -11.12
CA THR A 91 4.21 16.15 -12.09
C THR A 91 3.05 15.18 -11.92
N LEU A 92 2.35 14.88 -13.02
CA LEU A 92 1.33 13.84 -13.07
C LEU A 92 1.85 12.64 -13.87
N GLU A 93 2.07 11.52 -13.19
CA GLU A 93 2.42 10.24 -13.81
C GLU A 93 1.20 9.34 -13.90
N THR A 94 1.12 8.55 -14.97
CA THR A 94 0.06 7.56 -15.18
C THR A 94 0.68 6.20 -15.46
N VAL A 95 0.29 5.19 -14.69
CA VAL A 95 0.78 3.82 -14.85
C VAL A 95 -0.40 2.91 -15.16
N ARG A 96 -0.37 2.26 -16.33
CA ARG A 96 -1.34 1.23 -16.72
C ARG A 96 -0.65 -0.11 -16.90
N GLY A 97 -1.33 -1.18 -16.55
CA GLY A 97 -0.80 -2.52 -16.81
C GLY A 97 -1.71 -3.64 -16.37
N ARG A 98 -1.39 -4.85 -16.84
CA ARG A 98 -2.11 -6.07 -16.49
C ARG A 98 -1.84 -6.50 -15.04
N GLY A 99 -2.89 -6.89 -14.35
CA GLY A 99 -2.86 -7.41 -12.99
C GLY A 99 -2.25 -6.47 -11.97
N VAL A 100 -1.92 -7.04 -10.81
CA VAL A 100 -1.18 -6.42 -9.72
C VAL A 100 -0.06 -7.37 -9.31
N VAL A 101 1.17 -6.86 -9.20
CA VAL A 101 2.37 -7.66 -8.83
C VAL A 101 2.51 -8.98 -9.60
N GLY A 102 2.19 -8.97 -10.90
CA GLY A 102 2.23 -10.16 -11.77
C GLY A 102 1.07 -11.13 -11.61
N ARG A 103 0.03 -10.78 -10.85
CA ARG A 103 -1.14 -11.61 -10.55
C ARG A 103 -2.44 -10.95 -11.02
N GLU A 104 -3.39 -11.77 -11.45
CA GLU A 104 -4.77 -11.39 -11.76
C GLU A 104 -5.71 -12.15 -10.81
N PRO A 105 -5.84 -11.69 -9.54
CA PRO A 105 -6.58 -12.43 -8.52
C PRO A 105 -8.06 -12.58 -8.91
N VAL A 106 -8.58 -13.79 -8.71
CA VAL A 106 -10.02 -14.08 -8.75
C VAL A 106 -10.55 -13.91 -7.33
N LEU A 107 -11.65 -13.17 -7.19
CA LEU A 107 -12.35 -12.99 -5.93
C LEU A 107 -13.71 -13.69 -6.03
N SER A 108 -13.92 -14.71 -5.19
CA SER A 108 -15.16 -15.48 -5.08
C SER A 108 -15.55 -15.63 -3.62
N LYS A 109 -16.68 -16.27 -3.33
CA LYS A 109 -17.08 -16.56 -1.95
C LYS A 109 -16.06 -17.43 -1.19
N GLU A 110 -15.38 -18.34 -1.88
CA GLU A 110 -14.36 -19.24 -1.33
C GLU A 110 -13.02 -18.51 -1.13
N GLN A 111 -12.73 -17.50 -1.95
CA GLN A 111 -11.53 -16.67 -1.89
C GLN A 111 -11.93 -15.19 -1.98
N PRO A 112 -12.57 -14.63 -0.94
CA PRO A 112 -13.22 -13.32 -1.04
C PRO A 112 -12.25 -12.15 -0.91
N ALA A 113 -10.98 -12.42 -0.63
CA ALA A 113 -10.00 -11.37 -0.39
C ALA A 113 -8.64 -11.67 -1.02
N PHE A 114 -7.99 -10.61 -1.48
CA PHE A 114 -6.62 -10.61 -1.96
C PHE A 114 -5.88 -9.42 -1.37
N GLN A 115 -4.66 -9.64 -0.88
CA GLN A 115 -3.82 -8.56 -0.35
C GLN A 115 -2.44 -8.62 -0.98
N TYR A 116 -1.91 -7.45 -1.33
CA TYR A 116 -0.55 -7.32 -1.83
C TYR A 116 0.12 -6.05 -1.33
N SER A 117 1.44 -5.99 -1.45
CA SER A 117 2.23 -4.78 -1.24
C SER A 117 3.05 -4.48 -2.49
N SER A 118 3.23 -3.19 -2.76
CA SER A 118 4.16 -2.70 -3.78
C SER A 118 4.70 -1.35 -3.32
N HIS A 119 5.48 -0.68 -4.16
CA HIS A 119 6.16 0.56 -3.81
C HIS A 119 6.04 1.60 -4.92
N VAL A 120 6.25 2.85 -4.55
CA VAL A 120 6.33 4.02 -5.43
C VAL A 120 7.48 4.90 -4.96
N SER A 121 8.13 5.56 -5.90
CA SER A 121 9.15 6.55 -5.63
C SER A 121 8.77 7.89 -6.24
N LEU A 122 9.02 9.00 -5.55
CA LEU A 122 8.84 10.34 -6.07
C LEU A 122 10.13 11.15 -5.93
N GLN A 123 10.37 12.06 -6.87
CA GLN A 123 11.36 13.13 -6.73
C GLN A 123 10.77 14.36 -5.99
N ALA A 124 9.84 14.11 -5.07
CA ALA A 124 9.16 15.13 -4.27
C ALA A 124 8.88 14.57 -2.87
N SER A 125 8.88 15.45 -1.87
CA SER A 125 8.65 15.09 -0.46
C SER A 125 7.21 14.69 -0.15
N SER A 126 6.26 15.03 -1.04
CA SER A 126 4.89 14.55 -0.93
C SER A 126 4.20 14.39 -2.30
N GLY A 127 3.06 13.71 -2.27
CA GLY A 127 2.19 13.53 -3.42
C GLY A 127 0.88 12.83 -3.05
N HIS A 128 0.04 12.60 -4.07
CA HIS A 128 -1.21 11.88 -3.96
C HIS A 128 -1.27 10.77 -5.00
N MET A 129 -1.81 9.62 -4.61
CA MET A 129 -2.09 8.51 -5.52
C MET A 129 -3.55 8.13 -5.49
N TRP A 130 -4.08 7.84 -6.66
CA TRP A 130 -5.43 7.29 -6.83
C TRP A 130 -5.48 6.50 -8.13
N GLY A 131 -6.59 5.82 -8.39
CA GLY A 131 -6.68 5.04 -9.62
C GLY A 131 -7.92 4.18 -9.71
N THR A 132 -7.88 3.25 -10.64
CA THR A 132 -8.91 2.22 -10.83
C THR A 132 -8.28 0.86 -11.05
N PHE A 133 -8.98 -0.18 -10.58
CA PHE A 133 -8.78 -1.54 -11.03
C PHE A 133 -9.91 -1.91 -11.97
N ARG A 134 -9.59 -2.52 -13.11
CA ARG A 134 -10.59 -3.10 -13.99
C ARG A 134 -10.84 -4.54 -13.59
N PHE A 135 -12.08 -4.86 -13.29
CA PHE A 135 -12.54 -6.22 -13.01
C PHE A 135 -13.37 -6.75 -14.19
N GLU A 136 -13.31 -8.05 -14.38
CA GLU A 136 -14.10 -8.81 -15.35
C GLU A 136 -14.96 -9.85 -14.63
N ARG A 137 -16.21 -10.00 -15.08
CA ARG A 137 -17.16 -11.03 -14.64
C ARG A 137 -17.10 -12.26 -15.57
N PRO A 138 -17.59 -13.43 -15.16
CA PRO A 138 -17.62 -14.64 -15.99
C PRO A 138 -18.37 -14.49 -17.32
N ASP A 139 -19.31 -13.54 -17.41
CA ASP A 139 -20.06 -13.23 -18.63
C ASP A 139 -19.29 -12.34 -19.62
N GLY A 140 -18.06 -11.94 -19.29
CA GLY A 140 -17.21 -11.05 -20.09
C GLY A 140 -17.50 -9.55 -19.90
N SER A 141 -18.50 -9.19 -19.09
CA SER A 141 -18.72 -7.80 -18.70
C SER A 141 -17.59 -7.30 -17.79
N HIS A 142 -17.33 -6.00 -17.81
CA HIS A 142 -16.27 -5.39 -16.99
C HIS A 142 -16.76 -4.14 -16.29
N PHE A 143 -16.12 -3.81 -15.18
CA PHE A 143 -16.38 -2.62 -14.40
C PHE A 143 -15.10 -2.12 -13.74
N ASP A 144 -15.07 -0.82 -13.43
CA ASP A 144 -13.93 -0.17 -12.78
C ASP A 144 -14.21 0.00 -11.29
N VAL A 145 -13.30 -0.53 -10.47
CA VAL A 145 -13.30 -0.37 -9.01
C VAL A 145 -12.36 0.77 -8.65
N ARG A 146 -12.85 1.76 -7.90
CA ARG A 146 -12.04 2.90 -7.50
C ARG A 146 -11.03 2.53 -6.43
N ILE A 147 -9.84 3.08 -6.58
CA ILE A 147 -8.84 3.12 -5.54
C ILE A 147 -8.96 4.51 -4.90
N PRO A 148 -9.31 4.59 -3.60
CA PRO A 148 -9.50 5.87 -2.94
C PRO A 148 -8.21 6.69 -3.01
N PRO A 149 -8.29 8.02 -3.18
CA PRO A 149 -7.12 8.88 -3.06
C PRO A 149 -6.45 8.71 -1.70
N PHE A 150 -5.14 8.56 -1.71
CA PHE A 150 -4.31 8.50 -0.51
C PHE A 150 -3.07 9.39 -0.66
N SER A 151 -2.61 9.91 0.47
CA SER A 151 -1.46 10.80 0.51
C SER A 151 -0.17 10.02 0.69
N LEU A 152 0.88 10.53 0.07
CA LEU A 152 2.26 10.10 0.23
C LEU A 152 2.97 11.25 0.94
N GLU A 153 3.08 11.17 2.26
CA GLU A 153 3.76 12.20 3.04
C GLU A 153 5.11 11.65 3.51
N SER A 154 6.16 12.45 3.35
CA SER A 154 7.41 12.22 4.06
C SER A 154 7.31 12.82 5.46
N ASN A 155 8.00 12.22 6.42
CA ASN A 155 8.08 12.80 7.75
C ASN A 155 8.88 14.11 7.69
N LYS A 156 8.32 15.19 8.24
CA LYS A 156 8.90 16.55 8.13
C LYS A 156 10.23 16.71 8.88
N ASP A 157 10.53 15.80 9.80
CA ASP A 157 11.67 15.90 10.70
C ASP A 157 12.86 14.98 10.35
N GLU A 158 12.75 14.17 9.29
CA GLU A 158 13.78 13.16 8.97
C GLU A 158 14.76 13.63 7.89
N LYS A 159 15.91 14.13 8.36
CA LYS A 159 17.10 14.36 7.54
C LYS A 159 17.92 13.08 7.26
N THR A 160 17.50 11.90 7.72
CA THR A 160 18.32 10.68 7.52
C THR A 160 17.46 9.40 7.51
N PRO A 161 17.50 8.57 6.46
CA PRO A 161 16.84 7.26 6.47
C PRO A 161 17.52 6.33 7.50
N PRO A 162 16.79 5.35 8.09
CA PRO A 162 17.39 4.41 9.01
C PRO A 162 18.41 3.55 8.27
N SER A 163 19.66 3.59 8.74
CA SER A 163 20.70 2.65 8.31
C SER A 163 20.23 1.23 8.63
N GLY A 164 20.03 0.41 7.59
CA GLY A 164 19.77 -1.02 7.74
C GLY A 164 18.79 -1.68 6.77
N LEU A 165 17.96 -0.96 6.01
CA LEU A 165 17.17 -1.58 4.93
C LEU A 165 17.89 -1.42 3.59
N HIS A 166 18.78 -2.38 3.30
CA HIS A 166 19.21 -2.64 1.93
C HIS A 166 18.11 -3.46 1.25
N TRP A 167 17.53 -2.88 0.20
CA TRP A 167 16.70 -3.54 -0.81
C TRP A 167 17.39 -3.35 -2.15
#